data_AF-A0AA37FMB5-F1
#
_entry.id   AF-A0AA37FMB5-F1
#
_cell.length_a   1.000
_cell.length_b   1.000
_cell.length_c   1.000
_cell.angle_alpha   90.00
_cell.angle_beta   90.00
_cell.angle_gamma   90.00
#
_symmetry.space_group_name_H-M   'P 1'
#
loop_
_entity.id
_entity.type
_entity.pdbx_description
1 polymer ?
#
loop_
_entity_poly.entity_id
_entity_poly.type
_entity_poly.pdbx_seq_one_letter_code
_entity_poly.pdbx_strand_id
1 'polypeptide(L)'
;MRRPVLPTLLALSLTLALPLHAEETTPTEPPAEPAASEAPAPAEVPRVPLEERSQDSAEALERQLPKGEQQMLQAGDESFLALWKPANAPEAKGVVLLIPGADESADWPKAVKPLRLKLPDIGWSTLSLSLPDSKDAPLPEAVLPRTPEPVTVDTASQPAEGAEQAPSETTGAAAPAASAPTPPPAPDPVDPAERIFARIQAGIAFAEQQDAKNIVLLGHGAGAYWAALYLKERKPEAIKQLVVVAAQLPAGQTPPLEELIPALKLATGDFFYKDQAADRGSAVRRKQASKRLAHDGYTQIALKALPGNQEAEQEQLFRRIRGWLEKQ
;
A
#
# COMPACT_ATOMS: atom_id res chain seq x y z
N MET A 1 -3.65 -62.22 12.95
CA MET A 1 -4.87 -62.42 12.14
C MET A 1 -6.08 -62.23 13.02
N ARG A 2 -6.82 -61.12 12.90
CA ARG A 2 -8.14 -60.93 13.52
C ARG A 2 -9.03 -60.14 12.55
N ARG A 3 -10.15 -60.75 12.19
CA ARG A 3 -11.37 -60.25 11.51
C ARG A 3 -12.52 -61.08 12.12
N PRO A 4 -13.81 -60.73 11.97
CA PRO A 4 -14.44 -59.45 11.56
C PRO A 4 -15.60 -59.03 12.51
N VAL A 5 -16.21 -57.86 12.28
CA VAL A 5 -17.56 -57.53 12.79
C VAL A 5 -18.37 -56.90 11.66
N LEU A 6 -19.51 -57.53 11.35
CA LEU A 6 -20.76 -56.99 10.81
C LEU A 6 -21.83 -58.05 11.17
N PRO A 7 -23.12 -57.75 11.42
CA PRO A 7 -23.97 -57.00 10.48
C PRO A 7 -25.09 -56.13 11.11
N THR A 8 -25.87 -55.62 10.17
CA THR A 8 -26.97 -54.66 10.07
C THR A 8 -28.35 -55.15 10.58
N LEU A 9 -29.31 -54.18 10.64
CA LEU A 9 -30.80 -54.28 10.58
C LEU A 9 -31.53 -54.68 11.88
N LEU A 10 -32.78 -54.28 12.21
CA LEU A 10 -33.82 -53.33 11.77
C LEU A 10 -35.07 -53.72 12.60
N ALA A 11 -35.90 -52.76 13.06
CA ALA A 11 -37.34 -52.87 13.47
C ALA A 11 -37.63 -52.01 14.73
N LEU A 12 -38.80 -51.39 14.98
CA LEU A 12 -40.06 -51.16 14.26
C LEU A 12 -41.03 -50.44 15.24
N SER A 13 -41.60 -49.29 14.85
CA SER A 13 -42.98 -48.79 15.18
C SER A 13 -43.36 -48.40 16.64
N LEU A 14 -44.37 -47.58 17.01
CA LEU A 14 -45.50 -46.85 16.39
C LEU A 14 -46.24 -46.00 17.47
N THR A 15 -46.75 -44.79 17.18
CA THR A 15 -48.15 -44.24 17.33
C THR A 15 -48.19 -42.97 18.21
N LEU A 16 -49.01 -41.90 18.05
CA LEU A 16 -50.35 -41.59 17.49
C LEU A 16 -50.35 -40.17 16.81
N ALA A 17 -50.92 -39.85 15.63
CA ALA A 17 -52.32 -39.67 15.12
C ALA A 17 -53.14 -38.49 15.74
N LEU A 18 -53.26 -37.27 15.11
CA LEU A 18 -54.23 -36.71 14.09
C LEU A 18 -55.66 -36.36 14.63
N PRO A 19 -56.52 -35.42 14.10
CA PRO A 19 -56.61 -34.87 12.71
C PRO A 19 -57.09 -33.38 12.47
N LEU A 20 -57.07 -32.98 11.18
CA LEU A 20 -57.94 -32.10 10.34
C LEU A 20 -58.76 -30.88 10.88
N HIS A 21 -58.73 -29.74 10.15
CA HIS A 21 -59.71 -29.39 9.08
C HIS A 21 -59.29 -28.13 8.29
N ALA A 22 -59.55 -28.15 6.98
CA ALA A 22 -59.51 -27.02 6.06
C ALA A 22 -60.93 -26.49 5.87
N GLU A 23 -61.09 -25.18 5.68
CA GLU A 23 -62.32 -24.59 5.14
C GLU A 23 -61.91 -23.57 4.07
N GLU A 24 -62.43 -23.79 2.87
CA GLU A 24 -62.30 -22.92 1.71
C GLU A 24 -63.62 -22.16 1.57
N THR A 25 -63.58 -20.82 1.50
CA THR A 25 -64.73 -20.02 1.09
C THR A 25 -64.23 -18.79 0.34
N THR A 26 -64.45 -18.76 -0.97
CA THR A 26 -64.55 -17.52 -1.76
C THR A 26 -66.05 -17.24 -1.99
N PRO A 27 -66.51 -16.06 -2.46
CA PRO A 27 -65.83 -14.79 -2.77
C PRO A 27 -66.54 -13.55 -2.17
N THR A 28 -65.84 -12.42 -1.97
CA THR A 28 -66.48 -11.08 -2.00
C THR A 28 -65.42 -10.02 -2.33
N GLU A 29 -65.67 -9.25 -3.39
CA GLU A 29 -65.02 -8.02 -3.83
C GLU A 29 -66.11 -6.92 -3.88
N PRO A 30 -65.87 -5.59 -3.78
CA PRO A 30 -64.84 -4.75 -3.15
C PRO A 30 -65.50 -3.67 -2.21
N PRO A 31 -64.85 -2.58 -1.68
CA PRO A 31 -64.29 -1.44 -2.44
C PRO A 31 -62.93 -0.88 -1.94
N ALA A 32 -62.13 -0.41 -2.92
CA ALA A 32 -61.14 0.68 -2.94
C ALA A 32 -60.48 1.24 -1.64
N GLU A 33 -59.14 1.06 -1.56
CA GLU A 33 -58.02 1.97 -1.17
C GLU A 33 -58.13 2.99 -0.01
N PRO A 34 -57.06 3.23 0.79
CA PRO A 34 -55.80 3.78 0.25
C PRO A 34 -54.47 3.22 0.80
N ALA A 35 -53.47 3.25 -0.09
CA ALA A 35 -52.05 3.48 0.15
C ALA A 35 -51.38 2.69 1.28
N ALA A 36 -50.77 1.56 0.91
CA ALA A 36 -49.66 1.00 1.68
C ALA A 36 -48.54 2.05 1.74
N SER A 37 -48.33 2.60 2.94
CA SER A 37 -47.16 3.40 3.27
C SER A 37 -45.91 2.60 2.92
N GLU A 38 -45.10 3.12 1.99
CA GLU A 38 -43.73 2.65 1.78
C GLU A 38 -43.02 2.67 3.13
N ALA A 39 -42.52 1.51 3.54
CA ALA A 39 -41.56 1.43 4.64
C ALA A 39 -40.32 2.25 4.23
N PRO A 40 -39.80 3.14 5.09
CA PRO A 40 -38.60 3.88 4.77
C PRO A 40 -37.45 2.91 4.52
N ALA A 41 -36.72 3.14 3.41
CA ALA A 41 -35.50 2.41 3.09
C ALA A 41 -34.57 2.36 4.31
N PRO A 42 -33.89 1.23 4.58
CA PRO A 42 -32.94 1.15 5.68
C PRO A 42 -31.90 2.27 5.53
N ALA A 43 -31.75 3.10 6.57
CA ALA A 43 -30.73 4.14 6.60
C ALA A 43 -29.38 3.50 6.27
N GLU A 44 -28.70 4.02 5.23
CA GLU A 44 -27.38 3.57 4.84
C GLU A 44 -26.43 3.67 6.03
N VAL A 45 -26.02 2.51 6.55
CA VAL A 45 -25.01 2.45 7.59
C VAL A 45 -23.72 3.01 6.98
N PRO A 46 -23.09 4.04 7.58
CA PRO A 46 -21.83 4.56 7.07
C PRO A 46 -20.83 3.41 6.98
N ARG A 47 -20.37 3.11 5.76
CA ARG A 47 -19.34 2.09 5.54
C ARG A 47 -18.08 2.56 6.28
N VAL A 48 -17.69 1.84 7.32
CA VAL A 48 -16.41 2.06 7.99
C VAL A 48 -15.32 1.95 6.91
N PRO A 49 -14.40 2.92 6.81
CA PRO A 49 -13.27 2.82 5.90
C PRO A 49 -12.50 1.52 6.17
N LEU A 50 -12.13 0.81 5.11
CA LEU A 50 -11.27 -0.37 5.26
C LEU A 50 -9.93 0.06 5.83
N GLU A 51 -9.43 -0.71 6.79
CA GLU A 51 -8.09 -0.53 7.35
C GLU A 51 -7.03 -0.72 6.25
N GLU A 52 -5.94 0.03 6.35
CA GLU A 52 -4.84 -0.06 5.40
C GLU A 52 -3.98 -1.29 5.70
N ARG A 53 -3.39 -1.91 4.67
CA ARG A 53 -2.41 -3.01 4.83
C ARG A 53 -1.25 -2.58 5.73
N SER A 54 -0.83 -1.32 5.63
CA SER A 54 0.21 -0.75 6.47
C SER A 54 -0.14 -0.82 7.97
N GLN A 55 -1.42 -0.65 8.33
CA GLN A 55 -1.92 -0.73 9.71
C GLN A 55 -1.94 -2.19 10.18
N ASP A 56 -2.51 -3.10 9.39
CA ASP A 56 -2.50 -4.54 9.68
C ASP A 56 -1.09 -5.07 9.93
N SER A 57 -0.15 -4.65 9.07
CA SER A 57 1.26 -5.04 9.16
C SER A 57 1.89 -4.47 10.43
N ALA A 58 1.61 -3.22 10.79
CA ALA A 58 2.10 -2.61 12.01
C ALA A 58 1.60 -3.36 13.26
N GLU A 59 0.30 -3.67 13.34
CA GLU A 59 -0.23 -4.42 14.48
C GLU A 59 0.35 -5.84 14.58
N ALA A 60 0.57 -6.51 13.45
CA ALA A 60 1.23 -7.81 13.44
C ALA A 60 2.66 -7.72 14.00
N LEU A 61 3.41 -6.67 13.63
CA LEU A 61 4.75 -6.43 14.13
C LEU A 61 4.76 -6.09 15.63
N GLU A 62 3.78 -5.34 16.12
CA GLU A 62 3.67 -5.02 17.55
C GLU A 62 3.48 -6.25 18.45
N ARG A 63 2.83 -7.29 17.91
CA ARG A 63 2.61 -8.57 18.61
C ARG A 63 3.83 -9.47 18.55
N GLN A 64 4.67 -9.35 17.51
CA GLN A 64 5.79 -10.25 17.25
C GLN A 64 7.14 -9.72 17.77
N LEU A 65 7.34 -8.41 17.75
CA LEU A 65 8.62 -7.79 18.11
C LEU A 65 8.67 -7.35 19.58
N PRO A 66 9.86 -7.29 20.20
CA PRO A 66 10.01 -6.75 21.55
C PRO A 66 9.56 -5.29 21.63
N LYS A 67 8.92 -4.90 22.73
CA LYS A 67 8.47 -3.51 22.95
C LYS A 67 9.60 -2.48 22.89
N GLY A 68 10.83 -2.87 23.25
CA GLY A 68 12.00 -1.99 23.17
C GLY A 68 12.44 -1.64 21.74
N GLU A 69 11.97 -2.38 20.72
CA GLU A 69 12.22 -2.07 19.31
C GLU A 69 11.06 -1.28 18.67
N GLN A 70 9.92 -1.18 19.35
CA GLN A 70 8.73 -0.52 18.84
C GLN A 70 8.75 0.96 19.23
N GLN A 71 8.63 1.84 18.24
CA GLN A 71 8.55 3.27 18.44
C GLN A 71 7.32 3.82 17.74
N MET A 72 6.36 4.37 18.50
CA MET A 72 5.27 5.14 17.92
C MET A 72 5.78 6.53 17.54
N LEU A 73 5.58 6.91 16.28
CA LEU A 73 5.90 8.25 15.76
C LEU A 73 4.63 8.96 15.30
N GLN A 74 4.64 10.28 15.38
CA GLN A 74 3.53 11.13 14.95
C GLN A 74 3.89 11.83 13.65
N ALA A 75 3.03 11.69 12.63
CA ALA A 75 3.13 12.35 11.33
C ALA A 75 1.84 13.13 11.07
N GLY A 76 1.83 14.42 11.44
CA GLY A 76 0.61 15.22 11.44
C GLY A 76 -0.41 14.65 12.41
N ASP A 77 -1.59 14.29 11.90
CA ASP A 77 -2.67 13.70 12.70
C ASP A 77 -2.59 12.16 12.79
N GLU A 78 -1.69 11.52 12.03
CA GLU A 78 -1.53 10.06 12.04
C GLU A 78 -0.39 9.62 12.98
N SER A 79 -0.67 8.64 13.85
CA SER A 79 0.38 7.87 14.54
C SER A 79 0.72 6.61 13.74
N PHE A 80 2.00 6.24 13.70
CA PHE A 80 2.44 5.03 13.01
C PHE A 80 3.59 4.33 13.72
N LEU A 81 3.71 3.02 13.52
CA LEU A 81 4.82 2.21 14.03
C LEU A 81 6.09 2.47 13.22
N ALA A 82 7.16 2.80 13.90
CA ALA A 82 8.53 2.66 13.42
C ALA A 82 9.29 1.65 14.28
N LEU A 83 10.32 1.03 13.71
CA LEU A 83 11.17 0.08 14.41
C LEU A 83 12.54 0.70 14.67
N TRP A 84 12.83 0.94 15.93
CA TRP A 84 14.08 1.54 16.38
C TRP A 84 15.04 0.46 16.89
N LYS A 85 16.30 0.56 16.47
CA LYS A 85 17.38 -0.25 17.05
C LYS A 85 18.63 0.61 17.23
N PRO A 86 19.11 0.81 18.47
CA PRO A 86 20.30 1.60 18.73
C PRO A 86 21.57 0.86 18.27
N ALA A 87 22.62 1.63 17.96
CA ALA A 87 23.94 1.09 17.66
C ALA A 87 24.50 0.25 18.81
N ASN A 88 25.18 -0.85 18.49
CA ASN A 88 25.90 -1.68 19.46
C ASN A 88 27.31 -1.12 19.72
N ALA A 89 27.40 0.19 19.95
CA ALA A 89 28.65 0.92 20.21
C ALA A 89 28.43 2.03 21.26
N PRO A 90 29.46 2.40 22.05
CA PRO A 90 29.33 3.48 23.03
C PRO A 90 28.95 4.83 22.41
N GLU A 91 29.40 5.06 21.18
CA GLU A 91 29.09 6.24 20.39
C GLU A 91 28.58 5.81 19.02
N ALA A 92 27.36 6.20 18.69
CA ALA A 92 26.77 5.89 17.39
C ALA A 92 27.43 6.73 16.30
N LYS A 93 27.76 6.10 15.16
CA LYS A 93 28.26 6.79 13.96
C LYS A 93 27.19 7.70 13.35
N GLY A 94 25.93 7.38 13.58
CA GLY A 94 24.76 8.05 13.05
C GLY A 94 23.53 7.15 13.06
N VAL A 95 22.48 7.60 12.40
CA VAL A 95 21.22 6.88 12.20
C VAL A 95 21.02 6.60 10.72
N VAL A 96 20.71 5.36 10.37
CA VAL A 96 20.23 4.97 9.05
C VAL A 96 18.71 4.87 9.09
N LEU A 97 18.05 5.79 8.38
CA LEU A 97 16.61 5.81 8.22
C LEU A 97 16.23 4.90 7.03
N LEU A 98 15.65 3.74 7.34
CA LEU A 98 15.21 2.75 6.36
C LEU A 98 13.80 3.11 5.90
N ILE A 99 13.66 3.30 4.58
CA ILE A 99 12.41 3.62 3.89
C ILE A 99 12.06 2.41 3.03
N PRO A 100 11.10 1.57 3.46
CA PRO A 100 10.65 0.40 2.70
C PRO A 100 10.03 0.77 1.34
N GLY A 101 9.95 -0.22 0.47
CA GLY A 101 9.24 -0.13 -0.81
C GLY A 101 7.72 -0.10 -0.67
N ALA A 102 7.04 0.00 -1.81
CA ALA A 102 5.60 -0.16 -1.88
C ALA A 102 5.23 -1.58 -1.43
N ASP A 103 4.18 -1.69 -0.61
CA ASP A 103 3.72 -2.94 -0.01
C ASP A 103 4.74 -3.64 0.92
N GLU A 104 5.82 -2.97 1.33
CA GLU A 104 6.82 -3.49 2.25
C GLU A 104 6.60 -2.96 3.68
N SER A 105 6.62 -3.87 4.66
CA SER A 105 6.54 -3.50 6.08
C SER A 105 7.88 -2.97 6.64
N ALA A 106 7.85 -2.33 7.81
CA ALA A 106 9.05 -1.89 8.52
C ALA A 106 10.02 -3.03 8.91
N ASP A 107 9.59 -4.30 8.89
CA ASP A 107 10.45 -5.49 9.09
C ASP A 107 10.50 -6.40 7.85
N TRP A 108 10.42 -5.82 6.65
CA TRP A 108 10.41 -6.61 5.41
C TRP A 108 11.66 -7.49 5.26
N PRO A 109 11.52 -8.79 4.93
CA PRO A 109 12.62 -9.76 4.98
C PRO A 109 13.74 -9.53 3.96
N LYS A 110 13.55 -8.63 2.99
CA LYS A 110 14.56 -8.23 2.00
C LYS A 110 14.96 -6.78 2.25
N ALA A 111 16.25 -6.51 2.19
CA ALA A 111 16.89 -5.22 2.46
C ALA A 111 16.58 -4.64 3.85
N VAL A 112 15.34 -4.27 4.13
CA VAL A 112 14.87 -3.58 5.34
C VAL A 112 15.28 -4.32 6.62
N LYS A 113 14.70 -5.49 6.91
CA LYS A 113 15.00 -6.26 8.13
C LYS A 113 16.48 -6.65 8.25
N PRO A 114 17.12 -7.23 7.21
CA PRO A 114 18.55 -7.56 7.29
C PRO A 114 19.44 -6.36 7.63
N LEU A 115 19.17 -5.19 7.05
CA LEU A 115 19.94 -3.98 7.33
C LEU A 115 19.63 -3.43 8.73
N ARG A 116 18.34 -3.40 9.13
CA ARG A 116 17.90 -3.00 10.48
C ARG A 116 18.61 -3.78 11.57
N LEU A 117 18.82 -5.08 11.37
CA LEU A 117 19.45 -5.94 12.36
C LEU A 117 20.98 -5.89 12.33
N LYS A 118 21.61 -5.77 11.14
CA LYS A 118 23.08 -5.88 10.98
C LYS A 118 23.83 -4.55 11.06
N LEU A 119 23.21 -3.42 10.71
CA LEU A 119 23.88 -2.11 10.80
C LEU A 119 24.22 -1.69 12.24
N PRO A 120 23.41 -2.02 13.27
CA PRO A 120 23.78 -1.80 14.67
C PRO A 120 25.10 -2.44 15.09
N ASP A 121 25.42 -3.63 14.57
CA ASP A 121 26.67 -4.33 14.89
C ASP A 121 27.92 -3.62 14.36
N ILE A 122 27.77 -2.69 13.41
CA ILE A 122 28.86 -1.88 12.87
C ILE A 122 28.80 -0.42 13.34
N GLY A 123 28.03 -0.15 14.39
CA GLY A 123 27.97 1.16 15.07
C GLY A 123 26.96 2.15 14.51
N TRP A 124 26.03 1.72 13.66
CA TRP A 124 24.95 2.57 13.12
C TRP A 124 23.63 2.24 13.79
N SER A 125 22.95 3.24 14.35
CA SER A 125 21.56 3.05 14.79
C SER A 125 20.65 2.96 13.57
N THR A 126 19.54 2.24 13.66
CA THR A 126 18.60 2.09 12.54
C THR A 126 17.19 2.43 12.97
N LEU A 127 16.49 3.19 12.14
CA LEU A 127 15.07 3.46 12.27
C LEU A 127 14.38 2.99 11.00
N SER A 128 13.46 2.03 11.09
CA SER A 128 12.67 1.56 9.94
C SER A 128 11.25 2.09 10.01
N LEU A 129 10.80 2.76 8.95
CA LEU A 129 9.49 3.42 8.91
C LEU A 129 8.41 2.50 8.32
N SER A 130 7.19 2.58 8.84
CA SER A 130 6.01 2.05 8.15
C SER A 130 5.43 3.14 7.24
N LEU A 131 5.39 2.91 5.94
CA LEU A 131 4.81 3.85 4.97
C LEU A 131 3.29 3.63 4.82
N PRO A 132 2.52 4.68 4.52
CA PRO A 132 1.10 4.53 4.22
C PRO A 132 0.91 3.79 2.88
N ASP A 133 -0.26 3.18 2.71
CA ASP A 133 -0.58 2.55 1.44
C ASP A 133 -0.83 3.61 0.36
N SER A 134 -0.32 3.36 -0.85
CA SER A 134 -0.66 4.17 -2.03
C SER A 134 -1.96 3.63 -2.63
N LYS A 135 -3.05 4.41 -2.56
CA LYS A 135 -4.38 4.01 -3.05
C LYS A 135 -4.46 3.81 -4.57
N ASP A 136 -3.42 4.23 -5.30
CA ASP A 136 -3.40 4.26 -6.76
C ASP A 136 -2.89 2.99 -7.43
N ALA A 137 -2.68 1.89 -6.69
CA ALA A 137 -2.49 0.60 -7.35
C ALA A 137 -3.84 0.21 -8.00
N PRO A 138 -3.95 0.16 -9.35
CA PRO A 138 -5.18 -0.31 -9.97
C PRO A 138 -5.43 -1.71 -9.42
N LEU A 139 -6.59 -1.90 -8.78
CA LEU A 139 -7.06 -3.21 -8.41
C LEU A 139 -6.93 -4.08 -9.67
N PRO A 140 -6.33 -5.29 -9.59
CA PRO A 140 -6.36 -6.19 -10.74
C PRO A 140 -7.82 -6.29 -11.12
N GLU A 141 -8.15 -5.89 -12.36
CA GLU A 141 -9.50 -5.93 -12.87
C GLU A 141 -9.97 -7.36 -12.59
N ALA A 142 -10.83 -7.50 -11.58
CA ALA A 142 -11.45 -8.78 -11.29
C ALA A 142 -11.94 -9.23 -12.65
N VAL A 143 -11.55 -10.43 -13.09
CA VAL A 143 -11.98 -10.96 -14.38
C VAL A 143 -13.49 -10.98 -14.32
N LEU A 144 -14.11 -9.89 -14.75
CA LEU A 144 -15.54 -9.77 -14.86
C LEU A 144 -15.87 -10.91 -15.81
N PRO A 145 -16.81 -11.80 -15.47
CA PRO A 145 -17.23 -12.82 -16.40
C PRO A 145 -17.61 -12.07 -17.68
N ARG A 146 -16.85 -12.29 -18.76
CA ARG A 146 -17.10 -11.62 -20.04
C ARG A 146 -18.56 -11.85 -20.36
N THR A 147 -19.34 -10.77 -20.39
CA THR A 147 -20.67 -10.81 -20.97
C THR A 147 -20.50 -11.35 -22.38
N PRO A 148 -21.16 -12.47 -22.75
CA PRO A 148 -21.01 -13.00 -24.10
C PRO A 148 -21.53 -11.95 -25.07
N GLU A 149 -20.65 -11.42 -25.92
CA GLU A 149 -21.04 -10.51 -26.99
C GLU A 149 -22.00 -11.25 -27.93
N PRO A 150 -23.17 -10.67 -28.24
CA PRO A 150 -24.05 -11.24 -29.25
C PRO A 150 -23.40 -11.07 -30.61
N VAL A 151 -23.12 -12.19 -31.28
CA VAL A 151 -22.70 -12.19 -32.69
C VAL A 151 -23.89 -11.76 -33.53
N THR A 152 -23.93 -10.50 -33.96
CA THR A 152 -24.91 -10.04 -34.96
C THR A 152 -24.36 -10.30 -36.34
N VAL A 153 -24.94 -11.29 -37.02
CA VAL A 153 -24.77 -11.51 -38.45
C VAL A 153 -25.48 -10.40 -39.22
N ASP A 154 -24.71 -9.76 -40.09
CA ASP A 154 -25.10 -8.70 -41.00
C ASP A 154 -26.08 -9.23 -42.05
N THR A 155 -27.22 -8.57 -42.25
CA THR A 155 -28.04 -8.73 -43.46
C THR A 155 -28.71 -7.40 -43.80
N ALA A 156 -28.33 -6.85 -44.94
CA ALA A 156 -28.79 -5.58 -45.48
C ALA A 156 -30.23 -5.66 -46.04
N SER A 157 -31.02 -4.57 -45.89
CA SER A 157 -31.69 -3.81 -46.98
C SER A 157 -32.73 -2.79 -46.47
N GLN A 158 -32.40 -1.49 -46.56
CA GLN A 158 -33.12 -0.35 -47.18
C GLN A 158 -34.59 0.05 -46.82
N PRO A 159 -35.07 1.29 -47.15
CA PRO A 159 -35.49 2.29 -46.17
C PRO A 159 -36.96 2.78 -46.31
N ALA A 160 -37.45 3.57 -45.35
CA ALA A 160 -38.62 4.44 -45.53
C ALA A 160 -38.55 5.69 -44.64
N GLU A 161 -38.75 6.86 -45.26
CA GLU A 161 -38.91 8.19 -44.66
C GLU A 161 -40.25 8.35 -43.91
N GLY A 162 -40.32 9.29 -42.96
CA GLY A 162 -41.59 9.83 -42.49
C GLY A 162 -41.57 10.63 -41.17
N ALA A 163 -41.49 11.96 -41.31
CA ALA A 163 -42.21 13.02 -40.59
C ALA A 163 -42.18 13.16 -39.03
N GLU A 164 -41.55 14.27 -38.61
CA GLU A 164 -42.10 15.40 -37.81
C GLU A 164 -42.63 15.28 -36.35
N GLN A 165 -42.21 16.31 -35.59
CA GLN A 165 -42.85 17.02 -34.46
C GLN A 165 -42.59 16.59 -33.00
N ALA A 166 -41.86 17.48 -32.30
CA ALA A 166 -41.96 17.77 -30.86
C ALA A 166 -43.30 18.49 -30.56
N PRO A 167 -43.68 18.89 -29.31
CA PRO A 167 -42.93 18.90 -28.04
C PRO A 167 -43.79 18.49 -26.80
N SER A 168 -43.20 18.54 -25.59
CA SER A 168 -43.93 19.00 -24.40
C SER A 168 -42.98 19.32 -23.25
N GLU A 169 -42.95 20.59 -22.87
CA GLU A 169 -42.49 21.06 -21.56
C GLU A 169 -43.52 20.68 -20.49
N THR A 170 -43.10 20.31 -19.29
CA THR A 170 -43.86 20.68 -18.08
C THR A 170 -42.92 20.86 -16.90
N THR A 171 -42.83 22.12 -16.48
CA THR A 171 -42.28 22.61 -15.23
C THR A 171 -43.13 22.12 -14.05
N GLY A 172 -42.50 21.54 -13.03
CA GLY A 172 -43.13 21.20 -11.76
C GLY A 172 -42.22 21.60 -10.60
N ALA A 173 -42.46 22.78 -10.04
CA ALA A 173 -41.78 23.28 -8.87
C ALA A 173 -42.18 22.49 -7.61
N ALA A 174 -41.19 22.01 -6.85
CA ALA A 174 -41.38 21.45 -5.51
C ALA A 174 -40.79 22.41 -4.47
N ALA A 175 -41.62 22.78 -3.49
CA ALA A 175 -41.30 23.59 -2.31
C ALA A 175 -40.52 22.75 -1.25
N PRO A 176 -39.95 23.38 -0.21
CA PRO A 176 -38.67 22.99 0.38
C PRO A 176 -38.78 21.83 1.37
N ALA A 177 -37.93 20.81 1.18
CA ALA A 177 -37.71 19.77 2.19
C ALA A 177 -36.70 20.28 3.24
N ALA A 178 -37.10 20.16 4.50
CA ALA A 178 -36.31 20.53 5.67
C ALA A 178 -34.97 19.78 5.70
N SER A 179 -33.90 20.52 5.94
CA SER A 179 -32.52 20.04 5.99
C SER A 179 -32.32 19.01 7.11
N ALA A 180 -32.08 17.75 6.74
CA ALA A 180 -31.43 16.80 7.63
C ALA A 180 -29.99 17.28 7.93
N PRO A 181 -29.45 17.05 9.14
CA PRO A 181 -28.07 17.41 9.44
C PRO A 181 -27.13 16.61 8.54
N THR A 182 -26.38 17.32 7.70
CA THR A 182 -25.32 16.76 6.87
C THR A 182 -24.32 16.04 7.78
N PRO A 183 -23.97 14.76 7.50
CA PRO A 183 -22.82 14.14 8.13
C PRO A 183 -21.59 15.05 7.99
N PRO A 184 -20.71 15.13 9.00
CA PRO A 184 -19.49 15.91 8.86
C PRO A 184 -18.77 15.47 7.58
N PRO A 185 -18.29 16.43 6.76
CA PRO A 185 -17.59 16.11 5.54
C PRO A 185 -16.42 15.17 5.87
N ALA A 186 -16.27 14.11 5.08
CA ALA A 186 -15.08 13.29 5.16
C ALA A 186 -13.85 14.21 5.03
N PRO A 187 -12.79 14.02 5.83
CA PRO A 187 -11.59 14.83 5.71
C PRO A 187 -11.10 14.80 4.26
N ASP A 188 -10.65 15.96 3.76
CA ASP A 188 -10.13 16.07 2.41
C ASP A 188 -9.04 15.00 2.20
N PRO A 189 -9.04 14.31 1.05
CA PRO A 189 -8.03 13.30 0.77
C PRO A 189 -6.65 13.96 0.78
N VAL A 190 -5.87 13.71 1.84
CA VAL A 190 -4.47 14.14 1.91
C VAL A 190 -3.71 13.44 0.80
N ASP A 191 -2.93 14.22 0.04
CA ASP A 191 -2.05 13.71 -1.01
C ASP A 191 -1.19 12.56 -0.44
N PRO A 192 -1.20 11.36 -1.06
CA PRO A 192 -0.36 10.24 -0.64
C PRO A 192 1.12 10.62 -0.47
N ALA A 193 1.64 11.53 -1.30
CA ALA A 193 3.02 12.00 -1.19
C ALA A 193 3.25 12.77 0.13
N GLU A 194 2.32 13.65 0.51
CA GLU A 194 2.39 14.41 1.76
C GLU A 194 2.34 13.50 2.99
N ARG A 195 1.50 12.45 2.97
CA ARG A 195 1.48 11.45 4.05
C ARG A 195 2.84 10.76 4.20
N ILE A 196 3.45 10.35 3.08
CA ILE A 196 4.78 9.73 3.08
C ILE A 196 5.84 10.70 3.60
N PHE A 197 5.82 11.95 3.14
CA PHE A 197 6.76 12.98 3.58
C PHE A 197 6.63 13.28 5.07
N ALA A 198 5.41 13.35 5.60
CA ALA A 198 5.19 13.54 7.02
C ALA A 198 5.80 12.39 7.85
N ARG A 199 5.72 11.13 7.38
CA ARG A 199 6.37 10.00 8.06
C ARG A 199 7.89 10.04 7.95
N ILE A 200 8.45 10.41 6.80
CA ILE A 200 9.91 10.60 6.64
C ILE A 200 10.40 11.71 7.57
N GLN A 201 9.69 12.84 7.61
CA GLN A 201 10.01 13.98 8.48
C GLN A 201 9.97 13.58 9.96
N ALA A 202 8.95 12.84 10.39
CA ALA A 202 8.85 12.31 11.75
C ALA A 202 10.05 11.40 12.10
N GLY A 203 10.48 10.57 11.15
CA GLY A 203 11.67 9.72 11.31
C GLY A 203 12.97 10.53 11.44
N ILE A 204 13.13 11.59 10.66
CA ILE A 204 14.29 12.50 10.76
C ILE A 204 14.27 13.24 12.10
N ALA A 205 13.13 13.79 12.50
CA ALA A 205 12.99 14.47 13.78
C ALA A 205 13.29 13.54 14.96
N PHE A 206 12.86 12.28 14.90
CA PHE A 206 13.23 11.27 15.89
C PHE A 206 14.74 11.02 15.91
N ALA A 207 15.38 10.89 14.75
CA ALA A 207 16.83 10.69 14.68
C ALA A 207 17.60 11.89 15.27
N GLU A 208 17.14 13.12 15.03
CA GLU A 208 17.70 14.34 15.63
C GLU A 208 17.53 14.34 17.16
N GLN A 209 16.39 13.88 17.69
CA GLN A 209 16.17 13.73 19.13
C GLN A 209 17.11 12.69 19.78
N GLN A 210 17.66 11.75 19.01
CA GLN A 210 18.66 10.78 19.47
C GLN A 210 20.11 11.31 19.32
N ASP A 211 20.29 12.62 19.16
CA ASP A 211 21.58 13.29 18.94
C ASP A 211 22.38 12.69 17.77
N ALA A 212 21.68 12.29 16.69
CA ALA A 212 22.30 11.66 15.54
C ALA A 212 23.25 12.63 14.81
N LYS A 213 24.56 12.35 14.87
CA LYS A 213 25.60 13.15 14.21
C LYS A 213 25.52 13.11 12.69
N ASN A 214 25.08 11.98 12.14
CA ASN A 214 24.90 11.74 10.72
C ASN A 214 23.58 11.01 10.51
N ILE A 215 22.76 11.49 9.58
CA ILE A 215 21.53 10.82 9.20
C ILE A 215 21.65 10.40 7.72
N VAL A 216 21.46 9.11 7.47
CA VAL A 216 21.50 8.52 6.12
C VAL A 216 20.09 8.07 5.75
N LEU A 217 19.56 8.55 4.64
CA LEU A 217 18.32 8.00 4.08
C LEU A 217 18.65 6.80 3.22
N LEU A 218 18.06 5.65 3.55
CA LEU A 218 18.20 4.42 2.79
C LEU A 218 16.84 3.93 2.32
N GLY A 219 16.59 4.02 1.02
CA GLY A 219 15.35 3.54 0.42
C GLY A 219 15.53 2.23 -0.34
N HIS A 220 14.54 1.33 -0.22
CA HIS A 220 14.45 0.10 -1.01
C HIS A 220 13.29 0.18 -2.01
N GLY A 221 13.48 -0.25 -3.26
CA GLY A 221 12.41 -0.27 -4.26
C GLY A 221 11.81 1.13 -4.50
N ALA A 222 10.49 1.26 -4.33
CA ALA A 222 9.78 2.54 -4.34
C ALA A 222 10.18 3.48 -3.19
N GLY A 223 10.65 2.96 -2.06
CA GLY A 223 11.14 3.77 -0.94
C GLY A 223 12.36 4.60 -1.32
N ALA A 224 13.18 4.11 -2.27
CA ALA A 224 14.28 4.90 -2.84
C ALA A 224 13.77 6.11 -3.65
N TYR A 225 12.65 5.96 -4.36
CA TYR A 225 12.00 7.07 -5.05
C TYR A 225 11.47 8.11 -4.05
N TRP A 226 10.73 7.67 -3.04
CA TRP A 226 10.19 8.58 -2.03
C TRP A 226 11.28 9.31 -1.24
N ALA A 227 12.38 8.62 -0.91
CA ALA A 227 13.55 9.23 -0.29
C ALA A 227 14.16 10.33 -1.17
N ALA A 228 14.38 10.04 -2.46
CA ALA A 228 14.95 11.00 -3.39
C ALA A 228 14.03 12.19 -3.64
N LEU A 229 12.72 11.95 -3.76
CA LEU A 229 11.71 12.99 -3.96
C LEU A 229 11.62 13.89 -2.71
N TYR A 230 11.55 13.31 -1.52
CA TYR A 230 11.57 14.06 -0.26
C TYR A 230 12.79 14.97 -0.16
N LEU A 231 13.98 14.47 -0.51
CA LEU A 231 15.21 15.27 -0.49
C LEU A 231 15.20 16.41 -1.52
N LYS A 232 14.59 16.20 -2.69
CA LYS A 232 14.44 17.25 -3.72
C LYS A 232 13.51 18.36 -3.25
N GLU A 233 12.40 17.98 -2.62
CA GLU A 233 11.34 18.92 -2.26
C GLU A 233 11.58 19.63 -0.92
N ARG A 234 11.94 18.88 0.13
CA ARG A 234 12.09 19.42 1.49
C ARG A 234 13.49 19.94 1.79
N LYS A 235 14.51 19.44 1.09
CA LYS A 235 15.93 19.84 1.23
C LYS A 235 16.40 19.95 2.71
N PRO A 236 16.24 18.88 3.51
CA PRO A 236 16.70 18.90 4.90
C PRO A 236 18.24 19.02 4.97
N GLU A 237 18.75 20.00 5.72
CA GLU A 237 20.20 20.22 5.86
C GLU A 237 20.91 19.09 6.62
N ALA A 238 20.17 18.36 7.47
CA ALA A 238 20.69 17.25 8.25
C ALA A 238 21.07 16.02 7.41
N ILE A 239 20.50 15.87 6.20
CA ILE A 239 20.75 14.71 5.35
C ILE A 239 21.79 15.04 4.29
N LYS A 240 22.95 14.37 4.37
CA LYS A 240 24.04 14.53 3.39
C LYS A 240 24.26 13.30 2.53
N GLN A 241 23.61 12.19 2.87
CA GLN A 241 23.86 10.87 2.29
C GLN A 241 22.55 10.19 1.91
N LEU A 242 22.51 9.64 0.70
CA LEU A 242 21.39 8.88 0.16
C LEU A 242 21.89 7.49 -0.28
N VAL A 243 21.24 6.44 0.22
CA VAL A 243 21.44 5.07 -0.24
C VAL A 243 20.17 4.62 -0.93
N VAL A 244 20.30 4.13 -2.16
CA VAL A 244 19.18 3.58 -2.93
C VAL A 244 19.48 2.13 -3.27
N VAL A 245 18.55 1.23 -2.94
CA VAL A 245 18.67 -0.21 -3.17
C VAL A 245 17.55 -0.67 -4.09
N ALA A 246 17.90 -1.30 -5.21
CA ALA A 246 16.95 -1.78 -6.23
C ALA A 246 15.90 -0.73 -6.59
N ALA A 247 16.35 0.52 -6.79
CA ALA A 247 15.46 1.69 -6.86
C ALA A 247 14.47 1.60 -8.03
N GLN A 248 13.19 1.74 -7.71
CA GLN A 248 12.06 1.62 -8.64
C GLN A 248 11.24 2.92 -8.64
N LEU A 249 10.78 3.32 -9.82
CA LEU A 249 9.79 4.38 -9.98
C LEU A 249 8.39 3.77 -9.79
N PRO A 250 7.59 4.21 -8.82
CA PRO A 250 6.21 3.75 -8.68
C PRO A 250 5.37 4.12 -9.91
N ALA A 251 4.33 3.33 -10.20
CA ALA A 251 3.44 3.61 -11.32
C ALA A 251 2.72 4.96 -11.14
N GLY A 252 2.53 5.70 -12.24
CA GLY A 252 1.87 7.01 -12.20
C GLY A 252 2.70 8.15 -11.60
N GLN A 253 3.90 7.87 -11.08
CA GLN A 253 4.74 8.87 -10.43
C GLN A 253 5.74 9.53 -11.39
N THR A 254 6.00 10.82 -11.16
CA THR A 254 6.94 11.66 -11.91
C THR A 254 7.56 12.67 -10.94
N PRO A 255 8.83 13.07 -11.09
CA PRO A 255 9.77 12.76 -12.18
C PRO A 255 10.60 11.49 -11.95
N PRO A 256 11.21 10.90 -12.99
CA PRO A 256 11.98 9.67 -12.84
C PRO A 256 13.25 9.83 -11.98
N LEU A 257 13.74 8.73 -11.41
CA LEU A 257 14.91 8.70 -10.52
C LEU A 257 16.19 9.25 -11.18
N GLU A 258 16.36 9.07 -12.48
CA GLU A 258 17.48 9.64 -13.25
C GLU A 258 17.46 11.17 -13.35
N GLU A 259 16.31 11.81 -13.10
CA GLU A 259 16.24 13.26 -12.94
C GLU A 259 16.42 13.67 -11.48
N LEU A 260 15.79 12.93 -10.55
CA LEU A 260 15.83 13.23 -9.11
C LEU A 260 17.26 13.17 -8.55
N ILE A 261 17.91 12.01 -8.64
CA ILE A 261 19.16 11.72 -7.91
C ILE A 261 20.29 12.70 -8.28
N PRO A 262 20.59 12.95 -9.57
CA PRO A 262 21.69 13.85 -9.93
C PRO A 262 21.49 15.29 -9.49
N ALA A 263 20.24 15.75 -9.37
CA ALA A 263 19.90 17.10 -8.94
C ALA A 263 20.17 17.34 -7.44
N LEU A 264 20.20 16.27 -6.64
CA LEU A 264 20.41 16.37 -5.19
C LEU A 264 21.85 16.76 -4.82
N LYS A 265 22.84 16.38 -5.64
CA LYS A 265 24.28 16.61 -5.38
C LYS A 265 24.78 16.04 -4.04
N LEU A 266 24.09 15.06 -3.47
CA LEU A 266 24.44 14.38 -2.21
C LEU A 266 25.36 13.19 -2.45
N ALA A 267 26.11 12.76 -1.43
CA ALA A 267 26.81 11.48 -1.47
C ALA A 267 25.79 10.35 -1.67
N THR A 268 25.81 9.69 -2.82
CA THR A 268 24.76 8.74 -3.23
C THR A 268 25.34 7.36 -3.54
N GLY A 269 24.87 6.34 -2.82
CA GLY A 269 25.17 4.94 -3.11
C GLY A 269 24.00 4.26 -3.83
N ASP A 270 24.17 3.93 -5.12
CA ASP A 270 23.16 3.23 -5.94
C ASP A 270 23.49 1.73 -6.07
N PHE A 271 22.74 0.90 -5.35
CA PHE A 271 22.88 -0.54 -5.31
C PHE A 271 21.81 -1.22 -6.16
N PHE A 272 22.22 -1.99 -7.16
CA PHE A 272 21.29 -2.59 -8.13
C PHE A 272 21.67 -4.02 -8.49
N TYR A 273 20.70 -4.86 -8.81
CA TYR A 273 20.88 -6.25 -9.23
C TYR A 273 21.12 -6.33 -10.74
N LYS A 274 22.35 -6.63 -11.14
CA LYS A 274 22.80 -6.56 -12.54
C LYS A 274 22.18 -7.64 -13.45
N ASP A 275 21.71 -8.72 -12.86
CA ASP A 275 21.06 -9.84 -13.51
C ASP A 275 19.56 -9.63 -13.73
N GLN A 276 18.97 -8.63 -13.08
CA GLN A 276 17.60 -8.20 -13.36
C GLN A 276 17.61 -7.13 -14.46
N ALA A 277 16.99 -7.43 -15.61
CA ALA A 277 17.05 -6.55 -16.78
C ALA A 277 16.47 -5.16 -16.52
N ALA A 278 15.34 -5.08 -15.80
CA ALA A 278 14.67 -3.82 -15.46
C ALA A 278 15.52 -2.95 -14.52
N ASP A 279 16.12 -3.56 -13.49
CA ASP A 279 16.97 -2.84 -12.53
C ASP A 279 18.27 -2.37 -13.19
N ARG A 280 18.95 -3.25 -13.95
CA ARG A 280 20.13 -2.88 -14.75
C ARG A 280 19.84 -1.73 -15.71
N GLY A 281 18.72 -1.77 -16.43
CA GLY A 281 18.35 -0.70 -17.37
C GLY A 281 18.15 0.64 -16.66
N SER A 282 17.47 0.64 -15.52
CA SER A 282 17.20 1.84 -14.73
C SER A 282 18.48 2.40 -14.08
N ALA A 283 19.33 1.52 -13.55
CA ALA A 283 20.64 1.86 -13.02
C ALA A 283 21.55 2.51 -14.09
N VAL A 284 21.54 2.00 -15.33
CA VAL A 284 22.31 2.61 -16.43
C VAL A 284 21.84 4.03 -16.72
N ARG A 285 20.51 4.27 -16.77
CA ARG A 285 19.96 5.62 -16.99
C ARG A 285 20.37 6.59 -15.88
N ARG A 286 20.25 6.17 -14.61
CA ARG A 286 20.70 6.97 -13.44
C ARG A 286 22.18 7.33 -13.55
N LYS A 287 23.06 6.33 -13.78
CA LYS A 287 24.50 6.56 -13.94
C LYS A 287 24.83 7.51 -15.08
N GLN A 288 24.17 7.38 -16.22
CA GLN A 288 24.39 8.29 -17.35
C GLN A 288 23.92 9.71 -17.03
N ALA A 289 22.78 9.87 -16.34
CA ALA A 289 22.29 11.17 -15.92
C ALA A 289 23.21 11.83 -14.87
N SER A 290 23.67 11.08 -13.88
CA SER A 290 24.67 11.55 -12.89
C SER A 290 25.95 12.03 -13.55
N LYS A 291 26.41 11.34 -14.62
CA LYS A 291 27.56 11.80 -15.41
C LYS A 291 27.27 13.09 -16.18
N ARG A 292 26.11 13.18 -16.85
CA ARG A 292 25.71 14.39 -17.62
C ARG A 292 25.62 15.63 -16.74
N LEU A 293 25.17 15.45 -15.50
CA LEU A 293 25.01 16.54 -14.55
C LEU A 293 26.23 16.72 -13.63
N ALA A 294 27.34 16.01 -13.82
CA ALA A 294 28.55 16.08 -12.98
C ALA A 294 28.26 15.89 -11.48
N HIS A 295 27.60 14.77 -11.14
CA HIS A 295 27.33 14.39 -9.76
C HIS A 295 28.49 13.58 -9.18
N ASP A 296 29.47 14.26 -8.60
CA ASP A 296 30.74 13.67 -8.17
C ASP A 296 30.60 12.67 -7.00
N GLY A 297 29.61 12.86 -6.13
CA GLY A 297 29.30 11.98 -5.01
C GLY A 297 28.53 10.70 -5.37
N TYR A 298 28.26 10.45 -6.65
CA TYR A 298 27.47 9.30 -7.09
C TYR A 298 28.33 8.06 -7.32
N THR A 299 28.09 7.03 -6.51
CA THR A 299 28.73 5.72 -6.65
C THR A 299 27.69 4.65 -6.94
N GLN A 300 27.91 3.88 -8.00
CA GLN A 300 27.04 2.78 -8.38
C GLN A 300 27.71 1.43 -8.13
N ILE A 301 27.02 0.52 -7.43
CA ILE A 301 27.52 -0.76 -6.98
C ILE A 301 26.59 -1.88 -7.47
N ALA A 302 27.14 -2.78 -8.29
CA ALA A 302 26.39 -3.91 -8.84
C ALA A 302 26.35 -5.09 -7.87
N LEU A 303 25.15 -5.61 -7.64
CA LEU A 303 24.83 -6.82 -6.91
C LEU A 303 24.47 -7.94 -7.89
N LYS A 304 24.56 -9.19 -7.43
CA LYS A 304 24.07 -10.37 -8.14
C LYS A 304 22.91 -10.96 -7.35
N ALA A 305 21.75 -11.18 -7.96
CA ALA A 305 20.68 -11.90 -7.30
C ALA A 305 21.10 -13.36 -7.10
N LEU A 306 20.71 -13.94 -5.97
CA LEU A 306 20.99 -15.32 -5.62
C LEU A 306 19.66 -16.04 -5.34
N PRO A 307 18.89 -16.38 -6.39
CA PRO A 307 17.66 -17.14 -6.23
C PRO A 307 17.92 -18.45 -5.46
N GLY A 308 17.09 -18.73 -4.45
CA GLY A 308 17.25 -19.90 -3.59
C GLY A 308 18.27 -19.73 -2.45
N ASN A 309 19.00 -18.62 -2.38
CA ASN A 309 19.87 -18.29 -1.24
C ASN A 309 19.73 -16.81 -0.85
N GLN A 310 18.57 -16.48 -0.28
CA GLN A 310 18.26 -15.12 0.18
C GLN A 310 19.26 -14.65 1.24
N GLU A 311 19.69 -15.51 2.17
CA GLU A 311 20.64 -15.12 3.22
C GLU A 311 21.96 -14.61 2.63
N ALA A 312 22.55 -15.33 1.67
CA ALA A 312 23.77 -14.90 0.99
C ALA A 312 23.55 -13.63 0.17
N GLU A 313 22.38 -13.45 -0.44
CA GLU A 313 22.03 -12.24 -1.18
C GLU A 313 21.98 -11.01 -0.25
N GLN A 314 21.31 -11.15 0.90
CA GLN A 314 21.20 -10.09 1.89
C GLN A 314 22.54 -9.80 2.59
N GLU A 315 23.37 -10.82 2.79
CA GLU A 315 24.75 -10.66 3.27
C GLU A 315 25.62 -9.90 2.26
N GLN A 316 25.51 -10.20 0.97
CA GLN A 316 26.17 -9.43 -0.08
C GLN A 316 25.72 -7.97 -0.03
N LEU A 317 24.41 -7.70 0.03
CA LEU A 317 23.88 -6.33 0.11
C LEU A 317 24.45 -5.59 1.32
N PHE A 318 24.39 -6.19 2.51
CA PHE A 318 24.92 -5.62 3.75
C PHE A 318 26.41 -5.28 3.64
N ARG A 319 27.26 -6.21 3.16
CA ARG A 319 28.70 -5.97 3.00
C ARG A 319 28.99 -4.80 2.07
N ARG A 320 28.22 -4.67 1.00
CA ARG A 320 28.38 -3.60 0.00
C ARG A 320 27.96 -2.24 0.58
N ILE A 321 26.85 -2.18 1.30
CA ILE A 321 26.40 -0.96 2.00
C ILE A 321 27.40 -0.56 3.09
N ARG A 322 27.82 -1.51 3.94
CA ARG A 322 28.85 -1.29 4.95
C ARG A 322 30.11 -0.66 4.35
N GLY A 323 30.66 -1.26 3.29
CA GLY A 323 31.87 -0.77 2.65
C GLY A 323 31.71 0.57 1.94
N TRP A 324 30.48 1.00 1.64
CA TRP A 324 30.19 2.34 1.13
C TRP A 324 30.06 3.36 2.27
N LEU A 325 29.34 3.01 3.35
CA LEU A 325 29.17 3.85 4.55
C LEU A 325 30.51 4.14 5.23
N GLU A 326 31.43 3.17 5.27
CA GLU A 326 32.78 3.36 5.84
C GLU A 326 33.67 4.32 5.01
N LYS A 327 33.27 4.68 3.79
CA LYS A 327 34.01 5.59 2.91
C LYS A 327 33.48 7.02 2.92
N GLN A 328 32.29 7.24 3.47
CA GLN A 328 31.69 8.58 3.57
C GLN A 328 32.29 9.31 4.77
#